data_AF-A0A969Q4V3-F1
#
_entry.id   AF-A0A969Q4V3-F1
#
_cell.length_a   1.000
_cell.length_b   1.000
_cell.length_c   1.000
_cell.angle_alpha   90.00
_cell.angle_beta   90.00
_cell.angle_gamma   90.00
#
_symmetry.space_group_name_H-M   'P 1'
#
loop_
_entity.id
_entity.type
_entity.pdbx_description
1 polymer ?
#
loop_
_entity_poly.entity_id
_entity_poly.type
_entity_poly.pdbx_seq_one_letter_code
_entity_poly.pdbx_strand_id
1 'polypeptide(L)'
;MAQARTPHLSRRQLVGGTTALASTALIGRAGAAAPDVIVIGAGISGLAAARALSQAGKSVMVLEARDRIGGRIHTDRSLGFAAELGANWIHGADGNPLTALAQASGTQTLPFDHDALAVVDANGADLGSGYASLQDEFSTALERASGSCRDRAAGETLQAGLQSALRYNGRGETERALLDILIDR
;
A
#
# COMPACT_ATOMS: atom_id res chain seq x y z
N MET A 1 42.65 -1.07 -38.02
CA MET A 1 43.00 -1.91 -36.84
C MET A 1 41.98 -3.04 -36.78
N ALA A 2 42.47 -4.27 -36.85
CA ALA A 2 41.72 -5.45 -37.27
C ALA A 2 40.76 -6.00 -36.18
N GLN A 3 39.58 -6.43 -36.63
CA GLN A 3 38.63 -7.24 -35.87
C GLN A 3 39.22 -8.63 -35.60
N ALA A 4 39.15 -9.10 -34.35
CA ALA A 4 39.38 -10.49 -33.99
C ALA A 4 38.09 -11.08 -33.42
N ARG A 5 37.48 -11.98 -34.19
CA ARG A 5 36.34 -12.83 -33.81
C ARG A 5 36.77 -13.76 -32.68
N THR A 6 36.06 -13.75 -31.55
CA THR A 6 36.24 -14.76 -30.50
C THR A 6 35.55 -16.07 -30.91
N PRO A 7 36.24 -17.22 -30.82
CA PRO A 7 35.65 -18.52 -31.16
C PRO A 7 34.61 -18.95 -30.12
N HIS A 8 33.43 -19.33 -30.62
CA HIS A 8 32.33 -19.88 -29.85
C HIS A 8 32.60 -21.35 -29.52
N LEU A 9 33.08 -21.63 -28.31
CA LEU A 9 33.30 -22.99 -27.84
C LEU A 9 31.96 -23.61 -27.42
N SER A 10 31.51 -24.61 -28.18
CA SER A 10 30.29 -25.36 -27.91
C SER A 10 30.57 -26.56 -26.98
N ARG A 11 29.54 -26.94 -26.22
CA ARG A 11 29.49 -27.80 -25.01
C ARG A 11 30.13 -29.20 -25.08
N ARG A 12 30.86 -29.59 -26.13
CA ARG A 12 31.21 -31.00 -26.35
C ARG A 12 32.69 -31.32 -26.54
N GLN A 13 33.61 -30.44 -26.14
CA GLN A 13 35.04 -30.73 -26.25
C GLN A 13 35.81 -30.28 -25.01
N LEU A 14 35.93 -31.17 -24.01
CA LEU A 14 37.18 -31.48 -23.32
C LEU A 14 36.96 -32.64 -22.31
N VAL A 15 37.18 -33.88 -22.74
CA VAL A 15 37.45 -35.01 -21.85
C VAL A 15 38.80 -35.57 -22.28
N GLY A 16 39.81 -35.40 -21.42
CA GLY A 16 41.19 -35.85 -21.61
C GLY A 16 41.94 -35.61 -20.31
N GLY A 17 42.18 -36.67 -19.54
CA GLY A 17 42.41 -36.62 -18.09
C GLY A 17 43.76 -36.09 -17.60
N THR A 18 43.74 -35.60 -16.36
CA THR A 18 44.84 -35.69 -15.38
C THR A 18 44.23 -35.84 -13.98
N THR A 19 44.61 -36.90 -13.29
CA THR A 19 44.25 -37.24 -11.91
C THR A 19 44.95 -36.33 -10.90
N ALA A 20 44.22 -35.62 -10.03
CA ALA A 20 44.66 -35.27 -8.67
C ALA A 20 43.51 -34.66 -7.87
N LEU A 21 43.18 -35.32 -6.76
CA LEU A 21 42.29 -34.91 -5.67
C LEU A 21 40.87 -34.48 -6.08
N ALA A 22 40.02 -35.48 -6.27
CA ALA A 22 38.63 -35.34 -5.86
C ALA A 22 38.64 -35.11 -4.33
N SER A 23 38.82 -33.86 -3.93
CA SER A 23 38.13 -33.37 -2.75
C SER A 23 36.67 -33.59 -3.09
N THR A 24 36.13 -34.75 -2.72
CA THR A 24 34.72 -34.88 -2.45
C THR A 24 34.51 -33.87 -1.33
N ALA A 25 34.27 -32.61 -1.71
CA ALA A 25 33.50 -31.73 -0.88
C ALA A 25 32.26 -32.57 -0.61
N LEU A 26 32.22 -33.16 0.58
CA LEU A 26 30.99 -33.31 1.30
C LEU A 26 30.43 -31.88 1.31
N ILE A 27 29.77 -31.50 0.22
CA ILE A 27 28.57 -30.70 0.29
C ILE A 27 27.65 -31.63 1.07
N GLY A 28 27.89 -31.69 2.39
CA GLY A 28 26.83 -31.99 3.30
C GLY A 28 25.75 -31.04 2.83
N ARG A 29 24.68 -31.61 2.26
CA ARG A 29 23.38 -31.06 2.57
C ARG A 29 23.38 -31.04 4.08
N ALA A 30 23.79 -29.91 4.67
CA ALA A 30 23.32 -29.53 5.96
C ALA A 30 21.82 -29.56 5.75
N GLY A 31 21.22 -30.70 6.09
CA GLY A 31 19.78 -30.86 6.12
C GLY A 31 19.36 -29.91 7.22
N ALA A 32 19.17 -28.64 6.87
CA ALA A 32 18.41 -27.75 7.71
C ALA A 32 17.11 -28.51 7.97
N ALA A 33 16.90 -28.89 9.22
CA ALA A 33 15.67 -29.57 9.61
C ALA A 33 14.49 -28.77 9.03
N ALA A 34 13.50 -29.47 8.50
CA ALA A 34 12.33 -28.81 7.95
C ALA A 34 11.75 -27.85 9.01
N PRO A 35 11.41 -26.60 8.62
CA PRO A 35 10.87 -25.65 9.58
C PRO A 35 9.55 -26.16 10.13
N ASP A 36 9.24 -25.81 11.38
CA ASP A 36 7.95 -26.10 12.00
C ASP A 36 6.81 -25.41 11.25
N VAL A 37 7.07 -24.19 10.73
CA VAL A 37 6.08 -23.40 10.00
C VAL A 37 6.71 -22.72 8.79
N ILE A 38 5.98 -22.76 7.67
CA ILE A 38 6.30 -21.95 6.48
C ILE A 38 5.24 -20.84 6.36
N VAL A 39 5.69 -19.58 6.29
CA VAL A 39 4.86 -18.41 6.01
C VAL A 39 5.06 -18.00 4.57
N ILE A 40 3.97 -17.91 3.80
CA ILE A 40 4.00 -17.46 2.40
C ILE A 40 3.66 -15.97 2.35
N GLY A 41 4.62 -15.16 1.91
CA GLY A 41 4.57 -13.71 1.79
C GLY A 41 5.26 -12.99 2.94
N ALA A 42 6.22 -12.13 2.62
CA ALA A 42 6.92 -11.23 3.56
C ALA A 42 6.27 -9.84 3.61
N GLY A 43 4.93 -9.77 3.56
CA GLY A 43 4.16 -8.57 3.87
C GLY A 43 4.03 -8.34 5.38
N ILE A 44 3.41 -7.22 5.78
CA ILE A 44 3.25 -6.86 7.20
C ILE A 44 2.59 -7.98 8.04
N SER A 45 1.57 -8.66 7.49
CA SER A 45 0.90 -9.77 8.17
C SER A 45 1.78 -11.01 8.28
N GLY A 46 2.48 -11.39 7.21
CA GLY A 46 3.38 -12.55 7.21
C GLY A 46 4.57 -12.35 8.15
N LEU A 47 5.17 -11.15 8.15
CA LEU A 47 6.24 -10.81 9.07
C LEU A 47 5.76 -10.75 10.53
N ALA A 48 4.56 -10.24 10.79
CA ALA A 48 3.96 -10.27 12.12
C ALA A 48 3.72 -11.71 12.61
N ALA A 49 3.17 -12.58 11.75
CA ALA A 49 2.96 -13.99 12.07
C ALA A 49 4.30 -14.73 12.32
N ALA A 50 5.29 -14.52 11.46
CA ALA A 50 6.61 -15.11 11.61
C ALA A 50 7.28 -14.67 12.92
N ARG A 51 7.17 -13.38 13.28
CA ARG A 51 7.68 -12.87 14.56
C ARG A 51 6.99 -13.53 15.75
N ALA A 52 5.67 -13.62 15.75
CA ALA A 52 4.90 -14.23 16.84
C ALA A 52 5.24 -15.73 17.02
N LEU A 53 5.32 -16.47 15.91
CA LEU A 53 5.68 -17.89 15.93
C LEU A 53 7.13 -18.13 16.38
N SER A 54 8.06 -17.28 15.93
CA SER A 54 9.46 -17.34 16.36
C SER A 54 9.60 -17.05 17.86
N GLN A 55 8.86 -16.07 18.39
CA GLN A 55 8.80 -15.79 19.84
C GLN A 55 8.20 -16.96 20.64
N ALA A 56 7.32 -17.75 20.03
CA ALA A 56 6.79 -19.00 20.59
C ALA A 56 7.76 -20.21 20.46
N GLY A 57 9.01 -19.98 20.04
CA GLY A 57 10.04 -21.01 19.94
C GLY A 57 9.93 -21.92 18.70
N LYS A 58 9.14 -21.55 17.69
CA LYS A 58 9.03 -22.29 16.44
C LYS A 58 10.13 -21.89 15.45
N SER A 59 10.65 -22.86 14.72
CA SER A 59 11.46 -22.62 13.53
C SER A 59 10.54 -22.20 12.36
N VAL A 60 10.77 -20.99 11.83
CA VAL A 60 9.89 -20.40 10.80
C VAL A 60 10.69 -20.07 9.55
N MET A 61 10.18 -20.47 8.39
CA MET A 61 10.69 -20.05 7.09
C MET A 61 9.68 -19.13 6.42
N VAL A 62 10.12 -17.96 5.95
CA VAL A 62 9.28 -17.03 5.19
C VAL A 62 9.67 -17.08 3.72
N LEU A 63 8.70 -17.29 2.83
CA LEU A 63 8.90 -17.32 1.39
C LEU A 63 8.24 -16.09 0.77
N GLU A 64 9.03 -15.24 0.11
CA GLU A 64 8.54 -14.07 -0.61
C GLU A 64 8.76 -14.25 -2.10
N ALA A 65 7.75 -13.90 -2.90
CA ALA A 65 7.82 -14.04 -4.36
C ALA A 65 8.61 -12.91 -5.01
N ARG A 66 8.67 -11.75 -4.36
CA ARG A 66 9.40 -10.56 -4.82
C ARG A 66 10.85 -10.59 -4.33
N ASP A 67 11.66 -9.73 -4.94
CA ASP A 67 13.03 -9.41 -4.54
C ASP A 67 13.09 -8.46 -3.32
N ARG A 68 11.93 -8.12 -2.74
CA ARG A 68 11.80 -7.24 -1.59
C ARG A 68 10.72 -7.71 -0.63
N ILE A 69 10.91 -7.39 0.64
CA ILE A 69 9.88 -7.55 1.68
C ILE A 69 8.89 -6.37 1.69
N GLY A 70 7.92 -6.40 2.60
CA GLY A 70 6.92 -5.34 2.82
C GLY A 70 5.60 -5.57 2.09
N GLY A 71 5.60 -6.35 1.01
CA GLY A 71 4.39 -6.65 0.24
C GLY A 71 3.79 -5.37 -0.37
N ARG A 72 2.60 -4.98 0.09
CA ARG A 72 1.91 -3.74 -0.33
C ARG A 72 2.46 -2.47 0.33
N ILE A 73 3.31 -2.60 1.35
CA ILE A 73 4.08 -1.48 1.89
C ILE A 73 5.34 -1.38 1.04
N HIS A 74 5.54 -0.26 0.35
CA HIS A 74 6.61 -0.10 -0.62
C HIS A 74 7.07 1.35 -0.73
N THR A 75 8.25 1.61 -0.17
CA THR A 75 8.98 2.84 -0.43
C THR A 75 9.85 2.67 -1.67
N ASP A 76 9.68 3.53 -2.68
CA ASP A 76 10.67 3.76 -3.72
C ASP A 76 11.65 4.85 -3.28
N ARG A 77 12.93 4.66 -3.62
CA ARG A 77 14.03 5.59 -3.31
C ARG A 77 14.83 5.97 -4.55
N SER A 78 14.38 5.56 -5.74
CA SER A 78 15.09 5.76 -7.00
C SER A 78 15.30 7.24 -7.36
N LEU A 79 14.41 8.12 -6.89
CA LEU A 79 14.43 9.56 -7.17
C LEU A 79 15.29 10.38 -6.20
N GLY A 80 16.05 9.75 -5.31
CA GLY A 80 16.85 10.44 -4.29
C GLY A 80 16.06 10.91 -3.06
N PHE A 81 14.76 10.64 -3.01
CA PHE A 81 13.90 10.80 -1.84
C PHE A 81 13.00 9.59 -1.67
N ALA A 82 12.42 9.41 -0.48
CA ALA A 82 11.46 8.35 -0.20
C ALA A 82 10.08 8.72 -0.77
N ALA A 83 9.62 7.96 -1.75
CA ALA A 83 8.26 8.05 -2.29
C ALA A 83 7.53 6.75 -1.94
N GLU A 84 6.44 6.83 -1.19
CA GLU A 84 5.67 5.65 -0.87
C GLU A 84 4.68 5.30 -2.00
N LEU A 85 4.84 4.12 -2.58
CA LEU A 85 4.00 3.57 -3.64
C LEU A 85 2.90 2.64 -3.07
N GLY A 86 2.74 2.63 -1.74
CA GLY A 86 1.95 1.66 -1.00
C GLY A 86 1.15 2.30 0.13
N ALA A 87 1.34 1.79 1.35
CA ALA A 87 0.67 2.31 2.54
C ALA A 87 1.39 3.54 3.09
N ASN A 88 0.67 4.66 3.22
CA ASN A 88 1.27 5.97 3.49
C ASN A 88 0.69 6.66 4.73
N TRP A 89 -0.40 6.13 5.30
CA TRP A 89 -1.11 6.71 6.44
C TRP A 89 -1.40 5.67 7.52
N ILE A 90 -1.38 6.14 8.77
CA ILE A 90 -1.92 5.43 9.92
C ILE A 90 -3.22 6.13 10.28
N HIS A 91 -4.35 5.52 9.91
CA HIS A 91 -5.67 6.05 10.26
C HIS A 91 -5.98 5.77 11.74
N GLY A 92 -6.50 6.79 12.44
CA GLY A 92 -6.79 6.74 13.87
C GLY A 92 -5.54 6.43 14.67
N ALA A 93 -4.60 7.37 14.76
CA ALA A 93 -3.29 7.13 15.37
C ALA A 93 -3.35 6.76 16.86
N ASP A 94 -4.39 7.20 17.57
CA ASP A 94 -4.60 6.92 18.99
C ASP A 94 -4.99 5.46 19.22
N GLY A 95 -4.19 4.75 20.03
CA GLY A 95 -4.41 3.33 20.33
C GLY A 95 -4.12 2.38 19.17
N ASN A 96 -3.66 2.87 18.01
CA ASN A 96 -3.35 2.03 16.87
C ASN A 96 -1.98 1.33 17.04
N PRO A 97 -1.91 -0.01 16.94
CA PRO A 97 -0.65 -0.75 17.10
C PRO A 97 0.41 -0.36 16.06
N LEU A 98 0.01 0.15 14.89
CA LEU A 98 0.95 0.65 13.89
C LEU A 98 1.71 1.90 14.36
N THR A 99 1.09 2.74 15.20
CA THR A 99 1.76 3.91 15.78
C THR A 99 2.92 3.48 16.68
N ALA A 100 2.70 2.49 17.54
CA ALA A 100 3.75 1.94 18.40
C ALA A 100 4.87 1.25 17.57
N LEU A 101 4.50 0.56 16.49
CA LEU A 101 5.48 -0.05 15.58
C LEU A 101 6.31 1.01 14.86
N ALA A 102 5.70 2.09 14.37
CA ALA A 102 6.40 3.19 13.72
C ALA A 102 7.40 3.86 14.67
N GLN A 103 7.00 4.10 15.92
CA GLN A 103 7.90 4.62 16.96
C GLN A 103 9.07 3.67 17.24
N ALA A 104 8.78 2.37 17.42
CA ALA A 104 9.80 1.36 17.70
C ALA A 104 10.79 1.16 16.55
N SER A 105 10.38 1.40 15.29
CA SER A 105 11.26 1.36 14.13
C SER A 105 12.02 2.66 13.87
N GLY A 106 11.78 3.72 14.65
CA GLY A 106 12.34 5.05 14.40
C GLY A 106 11.77 5.74 13.16
N THR A 107 10.59 5.32 12.69
CA THR A 107 9.92 5.95 11.56
C THR A 107 9.37 7.30 11.97
N GLN A 108 9.72 8.34 11.23
CA GLN A 108 9.15 9.66 11.43
C GLN A 108 7.69 9.66 10.97
N THR A 109 6.80 10.07 11.87
CA THR A 109 5.37 10.31 11.56
C THR A 109 5.09 11.80 11.61
N LEU A 110 4.26 12.28 10.69
CA LEU A 110 3.77 13.66 10.68
C LEU A 110 2.25 13.64 10.78
N PRO A 111 1.64 14.56 11.56
CA PRO A 111 0.20 14.70 11.56
C PRO A 111 -0.26 15.19 10.19
N PHE A 112 -1.40 14.68 9.74
CA PHE A 112 -2.09 15.22 8.57
C PHE A 112 -3.22 16.11 9.07
N ASP A 113 -3.18 17.38 8.68
CA ASP A 113 -4.24 18.35 9.00
C ASP A 113 -5.32 18.26 7.91
N HIS A 114 -6.49 17.75 8.30
CA HIS A 114 -7.64 17.62 7.39
C HIS A 114 -8.29 18.97 7.06
N ASP A 115 -8.06 20.01 7.87
CA ASP A 115 -8.62 21.34 7.68
C ASP A 115 -7.70 22.23 6.82
N ALA A 116 -6.42 21.88 6.72
CA ALA A 116 -5.44 22.57 5.88
C ALA A 116 -5.46 22.07 4.41
N LEU A 117 -6.64 22.06 3.79
CA LEU A 117 -6.82 21.69 2.39
C LEU A 117 -7.00 22.94 1.51
N ALA A 118 -6.21 23.04 0.44
CA ALA A 118 -6.49 23.97 -0.66
C ALA A 118 -7.37 23.26 -1.70
N VAL A 119 -8.50 23.88 -2.05
CA VAL A 119 -9.39 23.36 -3.09
C VAL A 119 -9.34 24.30 -4.27
N VAL A 120 -8.95 23.75 -5.41
CA VAL A 120 -8.82 24.49 -6.66
C VAL A 120 -9.67 23.83 -7.75
N ASP A 121 -10.25 24.64 -8.63
CA ASP A 121 -10.93 24.12 -9.81
C ASP A 121 -9.93 23.66 -10.89
N ALA A 122 -10.46 23.11 -12.00
CA ALA A 122 -9.64 22.66 -13.13
C ALA A 122 -8.84 23.79 -13.83
N ASN A 123 -9.20 25.06 -13.59
CA ASN A 123 -8.51 26.23 -14.10
C ASN A 123 -7.51 26.81 -13.08
N GLY A 124 -7.41 26.23 -11.89
CA GLY A 124 -6.53 26.69 -10.80
C GLY A 124 -7.13 27.80 -9.94
N ALA A 125 -8.42 28.12 -10.06
CA ALA A 125 -9.09 29.08 -9.20
C ALA A 125 -9.30 28.48 -7.80
N ASP A 126 -8.90 29.22 -6.77
CA ASP A 126 -9.10 28.84 -5.37
C ASP A 126 -10.60 28.92 -5.01
N LEU A 127 -11.17 27.78 -4.63
CA LEU A 127 -12.57 27.63 -4.22
C LEU A 127 -12.75 27.83 -2.70
N GLY A 128 -11.67 28.11 -1.98
CA GLY A 128 -11.67 28.59 -0.60
C GLY A 128 -11.93 27.52 0.47
N SER A 129 -11.99 27.98 1.73
CA SER A 129 -12.09 27.16 2.94
C SER A 129 -13.48 26.56 3.22
N GLY A 130 -14.46 26.79 2.34
CA GLY A 130 -15.83 26.28 2.51
C GLY A 130 -15.96 24.77 2.31
N TYR A 131 -14.92 24.13 1.76
CA TYR A 131 -14.92 22.70 1.47
C TYR A 131 -15.09 21.83 2.72
N ALA A 132 -14.38 22.13 3.83
CA ALA A 132 -14.46 21.34 5.05
C ALA A 132 -15.90 21.32 5.61
N SER A 133 -16.54 22.50 5.71
CA SER A 133 -17.94 22.60 6.14
C SER A 133 -18.92 21.90 5.20
N LEU A 134 -18.68 21.95 3.89
CA LEU A 134 -19.51 21.26 2.91
C LEU A 134 -19.28 19.75 2.92
N GLN A 135 -18.08 19.28 3.25
CA GLN A 135 -17.75 17.87 3.39
C GLN A 135 -18.47 17.26 4.61
N ASP A 136 -18.56 17.97 5.72
CA ASP A 136 -19.35 17.55 6.89
C ASP A 136 -20.84 17.48 6.56
N GLU A 137 -21.35 18.50 5.88
CA GLU A 137 -22.74 18.54 5.44
C GLU A 137 -23.06 17.42 4.43
N PHE A 138 -22.15 17.17 3.50
CA PHE A 138 -22.23 16.07 2.54
C PHE A 138 -22.22 14.71 3.23
N SER A 139 -21.30 14.47 4.17
CA SER A 139 -21.23 13.22 4.92
C SER A 139 -22.53 12.97 5.68
N THR A 140 -23.05 14.00 6.35
CA THR A 140 -24.33 13.96 7.05
C THR A 140 -25.50 13.68 6.09
N ALA A 141 -25.51 14.32 4.92
CA ALA A 141 -26.53 14.13 3.91
C ALA A 141 -26.47 12.72 3.30
N LEU A 142 -25.27 12.16 3.09
CA LEU A 142 -25.05 10.82 2.60
C LEU A 142 -25.53 9.76 3.58
N GLU A 143 -25.27 9.93 4.87
CA GLU A 143 -25.78 9.04 5.93
C GLU A 143 -27.32 9.04 5.97
N ARG A 144 -27.93 10.23 5.92
CA ARG A 144 -29.40 10.38 5.87
C ARG A 144 -29.98 9.75 4.62
N ALA A 145 -29.40 10.03 3.46
CA ALA A 145 -29.84 9.49 2.18
C ALA A 145 -29.73 7.96 2.18
N SER A 146 -28.59 7.41 2.62
CA SER A 146 -28.34 5.97 2.73
C SER A 146 -29.30 5.27 3.70
N GLY A 147 -29.61 5.91 4.84
CA GLY A 147 -30.62 5.43 5.79
C GLY A 147 -32.02 5.42 5.17
N SER A 148 -32.41 6.51 4.50
CA SER A 148 -33.73 6.62 3.85
C SER A 148 -33.92 5.65 2.68
N CYS A 149 -32.85 5.30 1.95
CA CYS A 149 -32.88 4.31 0.88
C CYS A 149 -33.10 2.87 1.39
N ARG A 150 -32.77 2.56 2.65
CA ARG A 150 -33.07 1.24 3.24
C ARG A 150 -34.56 1.06 3.55
N ASP A 151 -35.29 2.15 3.75
CA ASP A 151 -36.65 2.14 4.31
C ASP A 151 -37.76 2.50 3.29
N ARG A 152 -37.45 2.81 2.02
CA ARG A 152 -38.43 3.27 1.01
C ARG A 152 -38.58 2.34 -0.21
N ALA A 153 -39.77 2.38 -0.80
CA ALA A 153 -40.16 1.64 -2.00
C ALA A 153 -39.26 1.96 -3.20
N ALA A 154 -39.01 0.94 -4.04
CA ALA A 154 -38.18 0.99 -5.23
C ALA A 154 -38.51 2.19 -6.14
N GLY A 155 -37.57 3.13 -6.32
CA GLY A 155 -37.71 4.20 -7.31
C GLY A 155 -36.83 5.44 -7.12
N GLU A 156 -36.44 5.80 -5.89
CA GLU A 156 -35.55 6.95 -5.65
C GLU A 156 -34.08 6.51 -5.63
N THR A 157 -33.25 7.16 -6.44
CA THR A 157 -31.80 6.90 -6.46
C THR A 157 -31.14 7.56 -5.26
N LEU A 158 -30.03 6.98 -4.79
CA LEU A 158 -29.18 7.57 -3.74
C LEU A 158 -28.79 9.02 -4.09
N GLN A 159 -28.51 9.27 -5.36
CA GLN A 159 -28.18 10.60 -5.88
C GLN A 159 -29.32 11.61 -5.70
N ALA A 160 -30.57 11.24 -6.03
CA ALA A 160 -31.73 12.12 -5.84
C ALA A 160 -31.97 12.42 -4.34
N GLY A 161 -31.82 11.39 -3.49
CA GLY A 161 -31.90 11.56 -2.03
C GLY A 161 -30.82 12.49 -1.49
N LEU A 162 -29.58 12.34 -1.97
CA LEU A 162 -28.44 13.17 -1.58
C LEU A 162 -28.59 14.63 -2.03
N GLN A 163 -28.93 14.88 -3.29
CA GLN A 163 -29.16 16.23 -3.82
C GLN A 163 -30.28 16.97 -3.07
N SER A 164 -31.35 16.26 -2.73
CA SER A 164 -32.45 16.79 -1.92
C SER A 164 -32.00 17.14 -0.51
N ALA A 165 -31.29 16.22 0.17
CA ALA A 165 -30.76 16.43 1.52
C ALA A 165 -29.78 17.62 1.59
N LEU A 166 -29.01 17.85 0.53
CA LEU A 166 -28.07 18.96 0.40
C LEU A 166 -28.71 20.30 0.00
N ARG A 167 -29.99 20.31 -0.38
CA ARG A 167 -30.66 21.46 -1.03
C ARG A 167 -29.85 22.01 -2.20
N TYR A 168 -29.27 21.12 -3.00
CA TYR A 168 -28.26 21.45 -4.01
C TYR A 168 -28.66 22.63 -4.93
N ASN A 169 -29.90 22.65 -5.41
CA ASN A 169 -30.40 23.71 -6.31
C ASN A 169 -30.56 25.10 -5.65
N GLY A 170 -30.53 25.19 -4.33
CA GLY A 170 -30.62 26.46 -3.59
C GLY A 170 -29.27 27.07 -3.23
N ARG A 171 -28.17 26.44 -3.62
CA ARG A 171 -26.79 26.81 -3.25
C ARG A 171 -26.18 27.83 -4.21
N GLY A 172 -25.23 28.61 -3.68
CA GLY A 172 -24.40 29.51 -4.50
C GLY A 172 -23.54 28.75 -5.52
N GLU A 173 -22.99 29.47 -6.51
CA GLU A 173 -22.17 28.86 -7.57
C GLU A 173 -20.93 28.14 -7.01
N THR A 174 -20.19 28.77 -6.09
CA THR A 174 -19.02 28.17 -5.42
C THR A 174 -19.39 26.93 -4.62
N GLU A 175 -20.48 26.96 -3.87
CA GLU A 175 -20.93 25.81 -3.07
C GLU A 175 -21.35 24.63 -3.95
N ARG A 176 -22.03 24.90 -5.08
CA ARG A 176 -22.37 23.84 -6.05
C ARG A 176 -21.12 23.24 -6.67
N ALA A 177 -20.14 24.06 -7.07
CA ALA A 177 -18.88 23.56 -7.59
C ALA A 177 -18.13 22.66 -6.58
N LEU A 178 -18.15 23.03 -5.29
CA LEU A 178 -17.57 22.21 -4.22
C LEU A 178 -18.35 20.91 -4.00
N LEU A 179 -19.69 20.95 -4.06
CA LEU A 179 -20.53 19.75 -3.95
C LEU A 179 -20.37 18.82 -5.16
N ASP A 180 -20.18 19.35 -6.37
CA ASP A 180 -19.91 18.54 -7.57
C ASP A 180 -18.60 17.77 -7.42
N ILE A 181 -17.55 18.42 -6.90
CA ILE A 181 -16.29 17.74 -6.56
C ILE A 181 -16.51 16.58 -5.57
N LEU A 182 -17.45 16.70 -4.63
CA LEU A 182 -17.75 15.66 -3.63
C LEU A 182 -18.65 14.54 -4.19
N ILE A 183 -19.60 14.88 -5.06
CA ILE A 183 -20.57 13.94 -5.65
C ILE A 183 -19.90 13.07 -6.74
N ASP A 184 -18.99 13.64 -7.53
CA ASP A 184 -18.35 12.96 -8.67
C ASP A 184 -17.07 12.18 -8.32
N ARG A 185 -16.78 11.97 -7.02
CA ARG A 185 -15.61 11.21 -6.53
C ARG A 185 -15.78 9.68 -6.60
#